data_AF-A0A316Q129-F1
#
_entry.id   AF-A0A316Q129-F1
#
_cell.length_a   1.000
_cell.length_b   1.000
_cell.length_c   1.000
_cell.angle_alpha   90.00
_cell.angle_beta   90.00
_cell.angle_gamma   90.00
#
_symmetry.space_group_name_H-M   'P 1'
#
loop_
_entity.id
_entity.type
_entity.pdbx_description
1 polymer ?
#
loop_
_entity_poly.entity_id
_entity_poly.type
_entity_poly.pdbx_seq_one_letter_code
_entity_poly.pdbx_strand_id
1 'polypeptide(L)'
;MNNRTEQFHFFATPEEAKLIRDREKEIGILNESAYLRKMAIDGYLIQMDLSDVKEAVRLLGITSSNMNQYAKKANETGSIYKEDIDDIRLHQEELWKVMKEILKRLSTI
;
A
#
# COMPACT_ATOMS: atom_id res chain seq x y z
N MET A 1 -42.03 11.00 -6.84
CA MET A 1 -40.64 10.64 -7.22
C MET A 1 -40.13 11.74 -8.12
N ASN A 2 -39.04 12.42 -7.76
CA ASN A 2 -38.44 13.43 -8.65
C ASN A 2 -37.83 12.74 -9.88
N ASN A 3 -37.95 13.36 -11.05
CA ASN A 3 -37.30 12.89 -12.26
C ASN A 3 -35.78 13.02 -12.10
N ARG A 4 -35.04 12.01 -12.60
CA ARG A 4 -33.58 12.01 -12.62
C ARG A 4 -33.14 12.70 -13.92
N THR A 5 -32.62 13.92 -13.81
CA THR A 5 -32.24 14.77 -14.96
C THR A 5 -30.75 14.75 -15.27
N GLU A 6 -29.91 14.47 -14.28
CA GLU A 6 -28.46 14.47 -14.42
C GLU A 6 -27.94 13.15 -15.00
N GLN A 7 -27.00 13.24 -15.94
CA GLN A 7 -26.36 12.09 -16.60
C GLN A 7 -24.90 11.98 -16.19
N PHE A 8 -24.48 10.75 -15.88
CA PHE A 8 -23.08 10.39 -15.64
C PHE A 8 -22.66 9.38 -16.69
N HIS A 9 -21.60 9.69 -17.43
CA HIS A 9 -21.04 8.82 -18.47
C HIS A 9 -19.60 8.45 -18.09
N PHE A 10 -19.25 7.18 -18.22
CA PHE A 10 -17.86 6.72 -18.14
C PHE A 10 -17.60 5.65 -19.19
N PHE A 11 -16.37 5.61 -19.69
CA PHE A 11 -15.90 4.58 -20.59
C PHE A 11 -15.22 3.48 -19.79
N ALA A 12 -15.43 2.23 -20.19
CA ALA A 12 -14.81 1.05 -19.59
C ALA A 12 -14.19 0.20 -20.71
N THR A 13 -13.10 -0.48 -20.41
CA THR A 13 -12.57 -1.51 -21.30
C THR A 13 -13.55 -2.69 -21.41
N PRO A 14 -13.42 -3.56 -22.42
CA PRO A 14 -14.24 -4.78 -22.52
C PRO A 14 -14.14 -5.65 -21.26
N GLU A 15 -12.95 -5.73 -20.65
CA GLU A 15 -12.69 -6.49 -19.43
C GLU A 15 -13.38 -5.88 -18.21
N GLU A 16 -13.29 -4.56 -18.05
CA GLU A 16 -13.97 -3.81 -16.98
C GLU A 16 -15.49 -3.93 -17.10
N ALA A 17 -16.03 -3.76 -18.31
CA ALA A 17 -17.46 -3.89 -18.57
C ALA A 17 -17.98 -5.30 -18.27
N LYS A 18 -17.20 -6.34 -18.58
CA LYS A 18 -17.52 -7.72 -18.21
C LYS A 18 -17.59 -7.88 -16.69
N LEU A 19 -16.57 -7.40 -15.97
CA LEU A 19 -16.50 -7.50 -14.51
C LEU A 19 -17.67 -6.78 -13.82
N ILE A 20 -18.03 -5.59 -14.32
CA ILE A 20 -19.18 -4.81 -13.82
C ILE A 20 -20.47 -5.62 -13.96
N ARG A 21 -20.71 -6.21 -15.14
CA ARG A 21 -21.92 -7.01 -15.40
C ARG A 21 -21.96 -8.32 -14.62
N ASP A 22 -20.82 -8.96 -14.39
CA ASP A 22 -20.74 -10.17 -13.58
C ASP A 22 -21.10 -9.87 -12.12
N ARG A 23 -20.60 -8.76 -11.56
CA ARG A 23 -20.99 -8.28 -10.21
C ARG A 23 -22.45 -7.84 -10.12
N GLU A 24 -22.96 -7.18 -11.17
CA GLU A 24 -24.37 -6.81 -11.26
C GLU A 24 -25.28 -8.05 -11.11
N LYS A 25 -24.94 -9.13 -11.85
CA LYS A 25 -25.65 -10.41 -11.77
C LYS A 25 -25.52 -11.07 -10.40
N GLU A 26 -24.32 -11.05 -9.80
CA GLU A 26 -24.06 -11.65 -8.49
C GLU A 26 -24.94 -11.04 -7.39
N ILE A 27 -25.16 -9.72 -7.43
CA ILE A 27 -26.00 -9.00 -6.47
C ILE A 27 -27.49 -9.06 -6.86
N GLY A 28 -27.83 -9.61 -8.03
CA GLY A 28 -29.20 -9.77 -8.50
C GLY A 28 -29.85 -8.46 -8.96
N ILE A 29 -29.06 -7.45 -9.31
CA ILE A 29 -29.58 -6.22 -9.91
C ILE A 29 -29.69 -6.45 -11.42
N LEU A 30 -30.85 -6.16 -12.01
CA LEU A 30 -31.11 -6.39 -13.44
C LEU A 30 -30.92 -5.14 -14.32
N ASN A 31 -30.66 -4.01 -13.68
CA ASN A 31 -30.52 -2.72 -14.34
C ASN A 31 -29.17 -2.10 -14.02
N GLU A 32 -28.34 -1.97 -15.04
CA GLU A 32 -26.97 -1.46 -14.95
C GLU A 32 -26.94 -0.04 -14.34
N SER A 33 -27.88 0.83 -14.71
CA SER A 33 -28.01 2.17 -14.13
C SER A 33 -28.45 2.16 -12.66
N ALA A 34 -29.14 1.12 -12.21
CA ALA A 34 -29.47 0.94 -10.80
C ALA A 34 -28.26 0.41 -10.03
N TYR A 35 -27.52 -0.56 -10.61
CA TYR A 35 -26.29 -1.11 -10.05
C TYR A 35 -25.22 -0.04 -9.89
N LEU A 36 -24.89 0.68 -10.97
CA LEU A 36 -23.86 1.72 -10.97
C LEU A 36 -24.19 2.85 -10.00
N ARG A 37 -25.46 3.26 -9.93
CA ARG A 37 -25.91 4.27 -8.97
C ARG A 37 -25.80 3.78 -7.53
N LYS A 38 -26.19 2.53 -7.27
CA LYS A 38 -26.04 1.92 -5.94
C LYS A 38 -24.57 1.88 -5.53
N MET A 39 -23.69 1.50 -6.44
CA MET A 39 -22.24 1.50 -6.20
C MET A 39 -21.67 2.92 -6.01
N ALA A 40 -22.17 3.92 -6.73
CA ALA A 40 -21.73 5.30 -6.59
C ALA A 40 -22.21 5.98 -5.30
N ILE A 41 -23.33 5.54 -4.72
CA ILE A 41 -23.92 6.10 -3.49
C ILE A 41 -23.50 5.30 -2.26
N ASP A 42 -23.66 3.98 -2.31
CA ASP A 42 -23.49 3.06 -1.17
C ASP A 42 -22.13 2.35 -1.18
N GLY A 43 -21.31 2.56 -2.21
CA GLY A 43 -19.99 1.94 -2.29
C GLY A 43 -19.12 2.33 -1.10
N TYR A 44 -18.60 1.35 -0.38
CA TYR A 44 -17.62 1.60 0.68
C TYR A 44 -16.31 2.08 0.06
N LEU A 45 -15.92 3.32 0.36
CA LEU A 45 -14.60 3.84 0.06
C LEU A 45 -13.64 3.38 1.16
N ILE A 46 -12.85 2.34 0.90
CA ILE A 46 -11.77 1.92 1.79
C ILE A 46 -10.53 2.71 1.41
N GLN A 47 -10.28 3.80 2.13
CA GLN A 47 -9.01 4.51 2.07
C GLN A 47 -8.10 3.97 3.18
N MET A 48 -7.10 3.16 2.81
CA MET A 48 -6.09 2.76 3.78
C MET A 48 -5.21 3.95 4.15
N ASP A 49 -5.25 4.35 5.42
CA ASP A 49 -4.25 5.25 5.97
C ASP A 49 -2.94 4.48 6.21
N LEU A 50 -1.91 4.81 5.43
CA LEU A 50 -0.57 4.21 5.52
C LEU A 50 0.44 5.17 6.16
N SER A 51 -0.02 6.20 6.88
CA SER A 51 0.85 7.21 7.49
C SER A 51 1.83 6.58 8.50
N ASP A 52 1.35 5.68 9.35
CA ASP A 52 2.20 4.98 10.33
C ASP A 52 3.25 4.07 9.65
N VAL A 53 2.88 3.43 8.55
CA VAL A 53 3.80 2.59 7.78
C VAL A 53 4.88 3.44 7.12
N LYS A 54 4.52 4.60 6.57
CA LYS A 54 5.48 5.57 6.03
C LYS A 54 6.44 6.08 7.11
N GLU A 55 5.93 6.32 8.31
CA GLU A 55 6.75 6.77 9.44
C GLU A 55 7.72 5.69 9.93
N ALA A 56 7.27 4.44 10.01
CA ALA A 56 8.13 3.30 10.34
C ALA A 56 9.27 3.15 9.32
N VAL A 57 8.99 3.31 8.03
CA VAL A 57 10.01 3.28 6.96
C VAL A 57 11.01 4.42 7.12
N ARG A 58 10.53 5.62 7.46
CA ARG A 58 11.39 6.79 7.70
C ARG A 58 12.34 6.56 8.87
N LEU A 59 11.83 6.06 10.00
CA LEU A 59 12.61 5.76 11.20
C LEU A 59 13.64 4.64 10.94
N LEU A 60 13.26 3.60 10.19
CA LEU A 60 14.18 2.55 9.75
C LEU A 60 15.32 3.13 8.89
N GLY A 61 15.00 4.00 7.94
CA GLY A 61 16.00 4.67 7.10
C GLY A 61 17.00 5.51 7.91
N ILE A 62 16.50 6.26 8.91
CA ILE A 62 17.36 7.04 9.82
C ILE A 62 18.27 6.12 10.63
N THR A 63 17.72 5.05 11.20
CA THR A 63 18.48 4.10 12.02
C THR A 63 19.56 3.40 11.19
N SER A 64 19.28 3.06 9.94
CA SER A 64 20.24 2.46 9.02
C SER A 64 21.37 3.42 8.63
N SER A 65 21.04 4.69 8.37
CA SER A 65 22.04 5.73 8.11
C SER A 65 22.97 5.95 9.31
N ASN A 66 22.40 6.08 10.51
CA ASN A 66 23.16 6.22 11.75
C ASN A 66 24.09 5.02 11.97
N MET A 67 23.64 3.82 11.66
CA MET A 67 24.46 2.62 11.83
C MET A 67 25.61 2.52 10.83
N ASN A 68 25.39 2.94 9.58
CA ASN A 68 26.48 3.09 8.62
C ASN A 68 27.54 4.10 9.11
N GLN A 69 27.11 5.16 9.78
CA GLN A 69 28.03 6.12 10.38
C GLN A 69 28.83 5.50 11.53
N TYR A 70 28.20 4.73 12.42
CA TYR A 70 28.90 4.00 13.49
C TYR A 70 29.89 2.98 12.94
N ALA A 71 29.53 2.24 11.89
CA ALA A 71 30.42 1.31 11.23
C ALA A 71 31.66 1.98 10.64
N LYS A 72 31.47 3.13 9.97
CA LYS A 72 32.58 3.90 9.43
C LYS A 72 33.53 4.37 10.54
N LYS A 73 32.97 4.90 11.63
CA LYS A 73 33.74 5.38 12.78
C LYS A 73 34.48 4.23 13.50
N ALA A 74 33.89 3.05 13.58
CA ALA A 74 34.53 1.86 14.15
C ALA A 74 35.73 1.39 13.30
N ASN A 75 35.57 1.36 11.97
CA ASN A 75 36.66 1.04 11.05
C ASN A 75 37.81 2.06 11.13
N GLU A 76 37.53 3.32 11.44
CA GLU A 76 38.53 4.39 11.56
C GLU A 76 39.25 4.42 12.92
N THR A 77 38.56 4.09 14.01
CA THR A 77 39.10 4.20 15.39
C THR A 77 39.60 2.88 15.99
N GLY A 78 39.31 1.74 15.37
CA GLY A 78 39.75 0.42 15.82
C GLY A 78 39.20 -0.02 17.19
N SER A 79 38.20 0.69 17.74
CA SER A 79 37.76 0.56 19.14
C SER A 79 36.31 0.06 19.31
N ILE A 80 35.78 -0.66 18.33
CA ILE A 80 34.50 -1.36 18.44
C ILE A 80 34.65 -2.72 17.75
N TYR A 81 34.12 -3.80 18.35
CA TYR A 81 34.10 -5.12 17.72
C TYR A 81 33.32 -5.01 16.41
N LYS A 82 34.05 -5.05 15.30
CA LYS A 82 33.52 -4.98 13.94
C LYS A 82 32.42 -6.04 13.70
N GLU A 83 32.58 -7.19 14.35
CA GLU A 83 31.62 -8.30 14.37
C GLU A 83 30.24 -7.89 14.90
N ASP A 84 30.17 -7.14 16.01
CA ASP A 84 28.89 -6.67 16.58
C ASP A 84 28.19 -5.68 15.63
N ILE A 85 28.95 -4.81 14.98
CA ILE A 85 28.40 -3.84 14.02
C ILE A 85 27.89 -4.54 12.75
N ASP A 86 28.65 -5.52 12.27
CA ASP A 86 28.28 -6.29 11.09
C ASP A 86 27.03 -7.15 11.37
N ASP A 87 26.90 -7.71 12.57
CA ASP A 87 25.70 -8.45 13.00
C ASP A 87 24.45 -7.56 13.06
N ILE A 88 24.55 -6.36 13.66
CA ILE A 88 23.42 -5.43 13.67
C ILE A 88 23.07 -4.98 12.24
N ARG A 89 24.07 -4.82 11.34
CA ARG A 89 23.81 -4.50 9.91
C ARG A 89 23.00 -5.58 9.23
N LEU A 90 23.34 -6.83 9.47
CA LEU A 90 22.65 -7.97 8.89
C LEU A 90 21.17 -8.03 9.33
N HIS A 91 20.92 -7.87 10.63
CA HIS A 91 19.57 -7.81 11.18
C HIS A 91 18.75 -6.61 10.64
N GLN A 92 19.37 -5.46 10.44
CA GLN A 92 18.70 -4.30 9.83
C GLN A 92 18.35 -4.51 8.35
N GLU A 93 19.23 -5.15 7.58
CA GLU A 93 18.94 -5.48 6.19
C GLU A 93 17.77 -6.46 6.07
N GLU A 94 17.66 -7.42 6.99
CA GLU A 94 16.50 -8.30 7.09
C GLU A 94 15.21 -7.54 7.42
N LEU A 95 15.24 -6.66 8.43
CA LEU A 95 14.10 -5.79 8.76
C LEU A 95 13.66 -4.94 7.56
N TRP A 96 14.62 -4.43 6.78
CA TRP A 96 14.34 -3.64 5.59
C TRP A 96 13.69 -4.48 4.48
N LYS A 97 14.12 -5.73 4.28
CA LYS A 97 13.49 -6.66 3.34
C LYS A 97 12.04 -6.95 3.74
N VAL A 98 11.81 -7.26 5.02
CA VAL A 98 10.46 -7.53 5.55
C VAL A 98 9.55 -6.31 5.36
N MET A 99 10.04 -5.10 5.67
CA MET A 99 9.26 -3.87 5.52
C MET A 99 8.89 -3.60 4.05
N LYS A 100 9.82 -3.81 3.11
CA LYS A 100 9.56 -3.71 1.67
C LYS A 100 8.51 -4.72 1.21
N GLU A 101 8.55 -5.93 1.73
CA GLU A 101 7.58 -6.97 1.38
C GLU A 101 6.19 -6.65 1.91
N ILE A 102 6.08 -6.15 3.15
CA ILE A 102 4.81 -5.68 3.73
C ILE A 102 4.23 -4.56 2.87
N LEU A 103 5.03 -3.55 2.51
CA LEU A 103 4.59 -2.46 1.64
C LEU A 103 4.09 -2.94 0.28
N LYS A 104 4.81 -3.90 -0.34
CA LYS A 104 4.42 -4.47 -1.63
C LYS A 104 3.10 -5.24 -1.54
N ARG A 105 2.87 -5.98 -0.44
CA ARG A 105 1.59 -6.67 -0.20
C ARG A 105 0.47 -5.67 0.00
N LEU A 106 0.69 -4.62 0.80
CA LEU A 106 -0.29 -3.57 1.04
C LEU A 106 -0.62 -2.76 -0.22
N SER A 107 0.32 -2.57 -1.16
CA SER A 107 0.05 -1.87 -2.43
C SER A 107 -0.73 -2.70 -3.45
N THR A 108 -0.88 -4.01 -3.21
CA THR A 108 -1.58 -4.94 -4.11
C THR A 108 -3.04 -5.19 -3.65
N ILE A 109 -3.43 -4.62 -2.52
CA ILE A 109 -4.78 -4.63 -1.95
C ILE A 109 -5.48 -3.33 -2.34
#